data_AF-A0A951TMZ0-F1
#
_entry.id   AF-A0A951TMZ0-F1
#
_cell.length_a   1.000
_cell.length_b   1.000
_cell.length_c   1.000
_cell.angle_alpha   90.00
_cell.angle_beta   90.00
_cell.angle_gamma   90.00
#
_symmetry.space_group_name_H-M   'P 1'
#
loop_
_entity.id
_entity.type
_entity.pdbx_description
1 polymer ?
#
loop_
_entity_poly.entity_id
_entity_poly.type
_entity_poly.pdbx_seq_one_letter_code
_entity_poly.pdbx_strand_id
1 'polypeptide(L)'
;MPWLSRGKQLLAPTGLALYAAMAGALLATGQARLAALLVALCVVLSALALNTQSISVLAVPAVFLVERLDLGGIDLSYSDALLIGATAVALPALSRWPLSPRARLLLLGLTIYLSLVTFTIAFHPSIRSYAEVFHRAILVGGSVIIGVQLVRTGRHVLALRLLLAATVTVSFASIATTLSTGLQPAYPWGLHKNFVGSLFATFLLLAVIHYPVFRLPVWGRLPLVVALSAGLAAAQSRGAFLTLLAGLLILAVRRQGPRRLPVRGAAVLAVCGIAALIIVSVQNQLQERVETGNLQDSLAQREQVETATFDLWRENWVVGVGLKYFTTGAFGAANQAPNNVLNESMAETGVVGTAGFLILQAAAVLALARGSGPLATAGLACVVGRLLHGQVDIYWSAGTAALPWLIAGFGLAEERRRIAGVAEQETHTRV
;
A
#
# COMPACT_ATOMS: atom_id res chain seq x y z
N MET A 1 -18.74 1.33 -35.78
CA MET A 1 -17.95 1.75 -36.96
C MET A 1 -16.66 0.92 -37.06
N PRO A 2 -16.54 -0.03 -38.01
CA PRO A 2 -15.39 -0.92 -38.16
C PRO A 2 -14.10 -0.26 -38.70
N TRP A 3 -14.19 0.95 -39.23
CA TRP A 3 -13.07 1.66 -39.88
C TRP A 3 -12.11 2.31 -38.86
N LEU A 4 -12.62 2.73 -37.70
CA LEU A 4 -11.83 3.28 -36.59
C LEU A 4 -10.99 2.22 -35.85
N SER A 5 -11.34 0.94 -35.93
CA SER A 5 -10.55 -0.13 -35.29
C SER A 5 -9.32 -0.53 -36.10
N ARG A 6 -9.34 -0.41 -37.44
CA ARG A 6 -8.19 -0.72 -38.30
C ARG A 6 -7.09 0.36 -38.21
N GLY A 7 -7.46 1.64 -38.13
CA GLY A 7 -6.48 2.73 -37.93
C GLY A 7 -5.72 2.64 -36.61
N LYS A 8 -6.39 2.20 -35.52
CA LYS A 8 -5.76 1.96 -34.22
C LYS A 8 -4.77 0.79 -34.23
N GLN A 9 -4.93 -0.19 -35.12
CA GLN A 9 -4.05 -1.35 -35.22
C GLN A 9 -2.71 -1.03 -35.92
N LEU A 10 -2.66 -0.02 -36.79
CA LEU A 10 -1.44 0.38 -37.52
C LEU A 10 -0.65 1.50 -36.81
N LEU A 11 -1.32 2.39 -36.08
CA LEU A 11 -0.68 3.49 -35.33
C LEU A 11 0.01 3.04 -34.04
N ALA A 12 -0.49 1.97 -33.40
CA ALA A 12 0.10 1.42 -32.18
C ALA A 12 1.53 0.84 -32.39
N PRO A 13 1.80 -0.01 -33.41
CA PRO A 13 3.14 -0.57 -33.62
C PRO A 13 4.16 0.47 -34.12
N THR A 14 3.74 1.44 -34.93
CA THR A 14 4.62 2.54 -35.38
C THR A 14 5.01 3.46 -34.23
N GLY A 15 4.07 3.79 -33.34
CA GLY A 15 4.37 4.51 -32.11
C GLY A 15 5.35 3.73 -31.20
N LEU A 16 5.10 2.45 -30.97
CA LEU A 16 5.97 1.60 -30.14
C LEU A 16 7.40 1.49 -30.70
N ALA A 17 7.54 1.37 -32.03
CA ALA A 17 8.83 1.31 -32.69
C ALA A 17 9.61 2.62 -32.55
N LEU A 18 8.94 3.77 -32.68
CA LEU A 18 9.53 5.09 -32.45
C LEU A 18 9.99 5.26 -31.00
N TYR A 19 9.17 4.87 -30.03
CA TYR A 19 9.55 4.92 -28.61
C TYR A 19 10.72 3.98 -28.29
N ALA A 20 10.73 2.77 -28.83
CA ALA A 20 11.83 1.83 -28.65
C ALA A 20 13.14 2.35 -29.28
N ALA A 21 13.08 2.95 -30.47
CA ALA A 21 14.23 3.56 -31.13
C ALA A 21 14.79 4.76 -30.34
N MET A 22 13.91 5.64 -29.85
CA MET A 22 14.29 6.78 -29.01
C MET A 22 14.90 6.32 -27.67
N ALA A 23 14.31 5.30 -27.03
CA ALA A 23 14.86 4.74 -25.80
C ALA A 23 16.25 4.10 -26.04
N GLY A 24 16.41 3.37 -27.15
CA GLY A 24 17.71 2.82 -27.57
C GLY A 24 18.77 3.89 -27.81
N ALA A 25 18.41 5.00 -28.46
CA ALA A 25 19.30 6.13 -28.68
C ALA A 25 19.71 6.84 -27.37
N LEU A 26 18.77 7.00 -26.44
CA LEU A 26 19.04 7.56 -25.11
C LEU A 26 19.94 6.64 -24.26
N LEU A 27 19.76 5.32 -24.34
CA LEU A 27 20.66 4.35 -23.70
C LEU A 27 22.08 4.41 -24.30
N ALA A 28 22.18 4.49 -25.63
CA ALA A 28 23.46 4.57 -26.33
C ALA A 28 24.26 5.85 -25.99
N THR A 29 23.60 6.92 -25.55
CA THR A 29 24.22 8.19 -25.13
C THR A 29 24.47 8.26 -23.62
N GLY A 30 24.31 7.15 -22.88
CA GLY A 30 24.49 7.10 -21.42
C GLY A 30 23.36 7.76 -20.62
N GLN A 31 22.28 8.20 -21.28
CA GLN A 31 21.14 8.86 -20.66
C GLN A 31 20.08 7.86 -20.19
N ALA A 32 20.50 6.85 -19.41
CA ALA A 32 19.64 5.75 -18.98
C ALA A 32 18.35 6.21 -18.26
N ARG A 33 18.41 7.31 -17.50
CA ARG A 33 17.24 7.90 -16.84
C ARG A 33 16.20 8.42 -17.82
N LEU A 34 16.63 9.15 -18.86
CA LEU A 34 15.71 9.69 -19.88
C LEU A 34 15.13 8.56 -20.74
N ALA A 35 15.93 7.53 -21.05
CA ALA A 35 15.43 6.34 -21.73
C ALA A 35 14.33 5.64 -20.91
N ALA A 36 14.54 5.45 -19.61
CA ALA A 36 13.56 4.85 -18.72
C ALA A 36 12.26 5.66 -18.64
N LEU A 37 12.36 7.00 -18.53
CA LEU A 37 11.21 7.90 -18.55
C LEU A 37 10.42 7.81 -19.85
N LEU A 38 11.12 7.75 -20.99
CA LEU A 38 10.50 7.67 -22.30
C LEU A 38 9.78 6.32 -22.51
N VAL A 39 10.35 5.22 -22.02
CA VAL A 39 9.69 3.90 -22.01
C VAL A 39 8.48 3.91 -21.10
N ALA A 40 8.58 4.47 -19.89
CA ALA A 40 7.46 4.59 -18.96
C ALA A 40 6.31 5.41 -19.57
N LEU A 41 6.62 6.55 -20.20
CA LEU A 41 5.66 7.39 -20.90
C LEU A 41 5.00 6.63 -22.06
N CYS A 42 5.79 5.91 -22.87
CA CYS A 42 5.27 5.05 -23.94
C CYS A 42 4.27 4.03 -23.41
N VAL A 43 4.58 3.35 -22.31
CA VAL A 43 3.71 2.34 -21.70
C VAL A 43 2.40 2.97 -21.23
N VAL A 44 2.45 4.13 -20.58
CA VAL A 44 1.26 4.85 -20.11
C VAL A 44 0.40 5.33 -21.27
N LEU A 45 0.99 5.96 -22.29
CA LEU A 45 0.28 6.45 -23.47
C LEU A 45 -0.30 5.31 -24.29
N SER A 46 0.42 4.20 -24.43
CA SER A 46 -0.07 2.99 -25.10
C SER A 46 -1.23 2.37 -24.31
N ALA A 47 -1.14 2.32 -22.99
CA ALA A 47 -2.22 1.83 -22.13
C ALA A 47 -3.47 2.70 -22.26
N LEU A 48 -3.32 4.03 -22.24
CA LEU A 48 -4.37 5.01 -22.48
C LEU A 48 -5.04 4.84 -23.84
N ALA A 49 -4.25 4.68 -24.90
CA ALA A 49 -4.73 4.53 -26.27
C ALA A 49 -5.52 3.23 -26.49
N LEU A 50 -5.11 2.15 -25.81
CA LEU A 50 -5.76 0.84 -25.90
C LEU A 50 -7.04 0.77 -25.07
N ASN A 51 -6.98 1.20 -23.82
CA ASN A 51 -8.12 1.21 -22.92
C ASN A 51 -7.83 2.06 -21.69
N THR A 52 -8.64 3.08 -21.42
CA THR A 52 -8.50 3.95 -20.23
C THR A 52 -8.38 3.15 -18.93
N GLN A 53 -9.10 2.02 -18.79
CA GLN A 53 -9.05 1.16 -17.60
C GLN A 53 -7.71 0.42 -17.42
N SER A 54 -6.84 0.41 -18.43
CA SER A 54 -5.50 -0.18 -18.31
C SER A 54 -4.61 0.63 -17.37
N ILE A 55 -4.84 1.94 -17.21
CA ILE A 55 -4.10 2.75 -16.22
C ILE A 55 -4.36 2.22 -14.82
N SER A 56 -5.62 1.92 -14.47
CA SER A 56 -5.97 1.34 -13.17
C SER A 56 -5.26 0.00 -12.91
N VAL A 57 -5.04 -0.80 -13.96
CA VAL A 57 -4.28 -2.06 -13.86
C VAL A 57 -2.79 -1.79 -13.64
N LEU A 58 -2.21 -0.83 -14.37
CA LEU A 58 -0.79 -0.48 -14.28
C LEU A 58 -0.43 0.28 -12.99
N ALA A 59 -1.36 1.03 -12.41
CA ALA A 59 -1.15 1.73 -11.15
C ALA A 59 -0.89 0.77 -9.97
N VAL A 60 -1.34 -0.49 -10.06
CA VAL A 60 -1.13 -1.49 -9.02
C VAL A 60 0.34 -1.95 -8.93
N PRO A 61 0.99 -2.45 -10.00
CA PRO A 61 2.43 -2.76 -9.97
C PRO A 61 3.32 -1.51 -9.89
N ALA A 62 2.79 -0.32 -10.25
CA ALA A 62 3.54 0.93 -10.17
C ALA A 62 3.94 1.35 -8.75
N VAL A 63 3.44 0.68 -7.70
CA VAL A 63 3.91 0.91 -6.31
C VAL A 63 5.43 0.75 -6.17
N PHE A 64 6.08 -0.04 -7.04
CA PHE A 64 7.54 -0.19 -7.07
C PHE A 64 8.29 1.03 -7.64
N LEU A 65 7.59 1.98 -8.26
CA LEU A 65 8.17 3.20 -8.80
C LEU A 65 8.27 4.26 -7.69
N VAL A 66 9.17 4.00 -6.74
CA VAL A 66 9.38 4.80 -5.52
C VAL A 66 10.20 6.06 -5.75
N GLU A 67 10.84 6.19 -6.90
CA GLU A 67 11.57 7.40 -7.27
C GLU A 67 10.64 8.61 -7.27
N ARG A 68 11.19 9.75 -6.86
CA ARG A 68 10.45 10.97 -6.59
C ARG A 68 10.89 12.08 -7.53
N LEU A 69 9.93 12.90 -7.93
CA LEU A 69 10.12 14.13 -8.68
C LEU A 69 9.86 15.30 -7.73
N ASP A 70 10.87 16.16 -7.55
CA ASP A 70 10.68 17.46 -6.92
C ASP A 70 10.20 18.47 -7.97
N LEU A 71 8.95 18.90 -7.82
CA LEU A 71 8.28 19.86 -8.69
C LEU A 71 8.01 21.15 -7.93
N GLY A 72 9.08 21.83 -7.50
CA GLY A 72 8.99 23.16 -6.88
C GLY A 72 8.30 23.12 -5.50
N GLY A 73 8.70 22.17 -4.65
CA GLY A 73 8.14 22.01 -3.30
C GLY A 73 6.98 21.01 -3.22
N ILE A 74 6.62 20.38 -4.33
CA ILE A 74 5.75 19.20 -4.39
C ILE A 74 6.64 18.00 -4.65
N ASP A 75 6.74 17.11 -3.66
CA ASP A 75 7.57 15.91 -3.72
C ASP A 75 6.70 14.68 -4.06
N LEU A 76 6.50 14.44 -5.36
CA LEU A 76 5.58 13.44 -5.90
C LEU A 76 6.34 12.22 -6.44
N SER A 77 5.99 11.02 -5.98
CA SER A 77 6.54 9.80 -6.60
C SER A 77 5.86 9.46 -7.93
N TYR A 78 6.55 8.71 -8.80
CA TYR A 78 5.91 8.18 -10.01
C TYR A 78 4.72 7.29 -9.70
N SER A 79 4.79 6.52 -8.61
CA SER A 79 3.67 5.71 -8.12
C SER A 79 2.44 6.57 -7.77
N ASP A 80 2.65 7.74 -7.17
CA ASP A 80 1.57 8.66 -6.82
C ASP A 80 0.96 9.30 -8.06
N ALA A 81 1.78 9.71 -9.03
CA ALA A 81 1.30 10.26 -10.30
C ALA A 81 0.40 9.26 -11.05
N LEU A 82 0.80 7.99 -11.10
CA LEU A 82 -0.01 6.92 -11.70
C LEU A 82 -1.27 6.63 -10.90
N LEU A 83 -1.22 6.70 -9.57
CA LEU A 83 -2.38 6.54 -8.70
C LEU A 83 -3.39 7.68 -8.90
N ILE A 84 -2.94 8.93 -9.03
CA ILE A 84 -3.78 10.10 -9.35
C ILE A 84 -4.45 9.89 -10.71
N GLY A 85 -3.68 9.53 -11.74
CA GLY A 85 -4.20 9.28 -13.09
C GLY A 85 -5.23 8.14 -13.11
N ALA A 86 -4.93 7.02 -12.45
CA ALA A 86 -5.86 5.91 -12.30
C ALA A 86 -7.14 6.31 -11.55
N THR A 87 -7.02 7.13 -10.51
CA THR A 87 -8.17 7.63 -9.75
C THR A 87 -9.06 8.50 -10.62
N ALA A 88 -8.49 9.42 -11.39
CA ALA A 88 -9.22 10.29 -12.31
C ALA A 88 -10.03 9.48 -13.35
N VAL A 89 -9.46 8.40 -13.87
CA VAL A 89 -10.14 7.48 -14.80
C VAL A 89 -11.19 6.61 -14.09
N ALA A 90 -10.96 6.24 -12.83
CA ALA A 90 -11.84 5.38 -12.05
C ALA A 90 -13.08 6.13 -11.50
N LEU A 91 -12.94 7.41 -11.20
CA LEU A 91 -14.00 8.26 -10.64
C LEU A 91 -15.31 8.27 -11.45
N PRO A 92 -15.30 8.51 -12.77
CA PRO A 92 -16.52 8.46 -13.58
C PRO A 92 -17.25 7.12 -13.50
N ALA A 93 -16.53 6.02 -13.21
CA ALA A 93 -17.14 4.71 -13.09
C ALA A 93 -18.08 4.59 -11.88
N LEU A 94 -17.94 5.45 -10.86
CA LEU A 94 -18.84 5.49 -9.70
C LEU A 94 -20.26 5.92 -10.08
N SER A 95 -20.42 6.72 -11.14
CA SER A 95 -21.75 7.10 -11.66
C SER A 95 -22.53 5.89 -12.19
N ARG A 96 -21.81 4.91 -12.77
CA ARG A 96 -22.39 3.69 -13.34
C ARG A 96 -22.58 2.61 -12.30
N TRP A 97 -21.73 2.59 -11.28
CA TRP A 97 -21.72 1.57 -10.24
C TRP A 97 -21.75 2.24 -8.87
N PRO A 98 -22.94 2.50 -8.30
CA PRO A 98 -23.04 3.19 -7.02
C PRO A 98 -22.27 2.41 -5.95
N LEU A 99 -21.66 3.10 -5.00
CA LEU A 99 -20.88 2.45 -3.94
C LEU A 99 -21.77 1.60 -3.02
N SER A 100 -21.24 0.49 -2.51
CA SER A 100 -21.94 -0.29 -1.46
C SER A 100 -22.02 0.52 -0.16
N PRO A 101 -23.00 0.26 0.73
CA PRO A 101 -23.10 0.97 2.01
C PRO A 101 -21.81 0.90 2.83
N ARG A 102 -21.10 -0.24 2.78
CA ARG A 102 -19.81 -0.43 3.46
C ARG A 102 -18.70 0.43 2.83
N ALA A 103 -18.64 0.54 1.50
CA ALA A 103 -17.69 1.43 0.84
C ALA A 103 -17.99 2.90 1.13
N ARG A 104 -19.28 3.27 1.19
CA ARG A 104 -19.70 4.62 1.62
C ARG A 104 -19.30 4.92 3.06
N LEU A 105 -19.40 3.96 3.98
CA LEU A 105 -18.96 4.13 5.36
C LEU A 105 -17.46 4.44 5.44
N LEU A 106 -16.63 3.67 4.72
CA LEU A 106 -15.18 3.92 4.67
C LEU A 106 -14.89 5.32 4.10
N LEU A 107 -15.50 5.66 2.96
CA LEU A 107 -15.28 6.96 2.31
C LEU A 107 -15.83 8.13 3.13
N LEU A 108 -16.90 7.94 3.90
CA LEU A 108 -17.38 8.91 4.88
C LEU A 108 -16.34 9.13 5.98
N GLY A 109 -15.74 8.06 6.50
CA GLY A 109 -14.64 8.17 7.45
C GLY A 109 -13.45 8.96 6.89
N LEU A 110 -13.12 8.75 5.61
CA LEU A 110 -12.12 9.55 4.90
C LEU A 110 -12.54 11.02 4.78
N THR A 111 -13.78 11.30 4.39
CA THR A 111 -14.28 12.67 4.28
C THR A 111 -14.23 13.39 5.63
N ILE A 112 -14.63 12.72 6.72
CA ILE A 112 -14.54 13.28 8.07
C ILE A 112 -13.07 13.56 8.43
N TYR A 113 -12.17 12.60 8.19
CA TYR A 113 -10.74 12.80 8.42
C TYR A 113 -10.21 14.04 7.67
N LEU A 114 -10.42 14.12 6.36
CA LEU A 114 -9.94 15.23 5.54
C LEU A 114 -10.55 16.57 6.00
N SER A 115 -11.83 16.58 6.41
CA SER A 115 -12.51 17.77 6.93
C SER A 115 -11.97 18.22 8.29
N LEU A 116 -11.44 17.30 9.11
CA LEU A 116 -10.80 17.67 10.37
C LEU A 116 -9.35 18.16 10.13
N VAL A 117 -8.67 17.63 9.12
CA VAL A 117 -7.34 18.13 8.72
C VAL A 117 -7.41 19.54 8.11
N THR A 118 -8.53 19.97 7.52
CA THR A 118 -8.65 21.35 7.01
C THR A 118 -8.55 22.41 8.11
N PHE A 119 -8.82 22.08 9.37
CA PHE A 119 -8.54 22.99 10.49
C PHE A 119 -7.05 23.30 10.57
N THR A 120 -6.18 22.29 10.57
CA THR A 120 -4.72 22.49 10.55
C THR A 120 -4.28 23.32 9.35
N ILE A 121 -4.83 23.07 8.16
CA ILE A 121 -4.48 23.86 6.95
C ILE A 121 -4.87 25.33 7.13
N ALA A 122 -5.99 25.62 7.78
CA ALA A 122 -6.43 26.99 8.01
C ALA A 122 -5.45 27.77 8.91
N PHE A 123 -4.80 27.09 9.88
CA PHE A 123 -3.78 27.68 10.75
C PHE A 123 -2.38 27.68 10.15
N HIS A 124 -2.05 26.70 9.30
CA HIS A 124 -0.73 26.52 8.68
C HIS A 124 -0.82 26.43 7.15
N PRO A 125 -1.31 27.48 6.46
CA PRO A 125 -1.53 27.43 5.02
C PRO A 125 -0.20 27.31 4.27
N SER A 126 -0.05 26.26 3.47
CA SER A 126 1.12 26.04 2.62
C SER A 126 0.77 25.15 1.43
N ILE A 127 1.43 25.38 0.29
CA ILE A 127 1.25 24.53 -0.92
C ILE A 127 1.51 23.05 -0.61
N ARG A 128 2.49 22.79 0.27
CA ARG A 128 2.81 21.46 0.78
C ARG A 128 1.65 20.84 1.55
N SER A 129 1.00 21.58 2.45
CA SER A 129 -0.14 21.06 3.21
C SER A 129 -1.34 20.78 2.30
N TYR A 130 -1.62 21.64 1.33
CA TYR A 130 -2.67 21.36 0.33
C TYR A 130 -2.35 20.11 -0.50
N ALA A 131 -1.10 19.98 -0.95
CA ALA A 131 -0.63 18.81 -1.70
C ALA A 131 -0.71 17.52 -0.86
N GLU A 132 -0.35 17.57 0.42
CA GLU A 132 -0.42 16.42 1.32
C GLU A 132 -1.87 15.98 1.60
N VAL A 133 -2.81 16.90 1.82
CA VAL A 133 -4.23 16.53 1.98
C VAL A 133 -4.77 15.88 0.71
N PHE A 134 -4.45 16.44 -0.44
CA PHE A 134 -4.79 15.82 -1.72
C PHE A 134 -4.14 14.44 -1.86
N HIS A 135 -2.87 14.30 -1.52
CA HIS A 135 -2.14 13.03 -1.57
C HIS A 135 -2.80 11.97 -0.68
N ARG A 136 -3.14 12.28 0.57
CA ARG A 136 -3.85 11.38 1.49
C ARG A 136 -5.24 10.99 0.96
N ALA A 137 -5.97 11.94 0.36
CA ALA A 137 -7.26 11.66 -0.27
C ALA A 137 -7.12 10.63 -1.41
N ILE A 138 -6.07 10.75 -2.23
CA ILE A 138 -5.80 9.81 -3.33
C ILE A 138 -5.26 8.45 -2.82
N LEU A 139 -4.34 8.45 -1.85
CA LEU A 139 -3.79 7.22 -1.25
C LEU A 139 -4.86 6.33 -0.62
N VAL A 140 -5.90 6.93 -0.01
CA VAL A 140 -6.98 6.18 0.63
C VAL A 140 -8.17 6.04 -0.31
N GLY A 141 -8.79 7.16 -0.68
CA GLY A 141 -10.02 7.19 -1.46
C GLY A 141 -9.80 6.74 -2.90
N GLY A 142 -8.75 7.25 -3.54
CA GLY A 142 -8.37 6.85 -4.89
C GLY A 142 -8.09 5.36 -5.00
N SER A 143 -7.27 4.81 -4.09
CA SER A 143 -6.98 3.38 -4.03
C SER A 143 -8.23 2.51 -3.83
N VAL A 144 -9.15 2.91 -2.93
CA VAL A 144 -10.42 2.19 -2.74
C VAL A 144 -11.27 2.22 -4.03
N ILE A 145 -11.39 3.38 -4.68
CA ILE A 145 -12.17 3.55 -5.92
C ILE A 145 -11.58 2.70 -7.05
N ILE A 146 -10.26 2.72 -7.23
CA ILE A 146 -9.54 1.89 -8.20
C ILE A 146 -9.80 0.41 -7.91
N GLY A 147 -9.70 0.00 -6.64
CA GLY A 147 -10.00 -1.37 -6.22
C GLY A 147 -11.41 -1.80 -6.62
N VAL A 148 -12.41 -0.98 -6.30
CA VAL A 148 -13.81 -1.22 -6.66
C VAL A 148 -13.97 -1.34 -8.18
N GLN A 149 -13.38 -0.43 -8.96
CA GLN A 149 -13.44 -0.43 -10.42
C GLN A 149 -12.83 -1.69 -11.02
N LEU A 150 -11.65 -2.12 -10.55
CA LEU A 150 -10.94 -3.30 -11.05
C LEU A 150 -11.71 -4.59 -10.77
N VAL A 151 -12.40 -4.69 -9.63
CA VAL A 151 -13.31 -5.83 -9.38
C VAL A 151 -14.50 -5.77 -10.34
N ARG A 152 -15.15 -4.61 -10.49
CA ARG A 152 -16.32 -4.41 -11.36
C ARG A 152 -16.05 -4.68 -12.83
N THR A 153 -14.84 -4.40 -13.29
CA THR A 153 -14.39 -4.65 -14.67
C THR A 153 -13.77 -6.03 -14.86
N GLY A 154 -13.62 -6.82 -13.78
CA GLY A 154 -13.00 -8.15 -13.84
C GLY A 154 -11.48 -8.14 -14.03
N ARG A 155 -10.82 -6.98 -13.91
CA ARG A 155 -9.38 -6.79 -14.16
C ARG A 155 -8.49 -6.91 -12.93
N HIS A 156 -9.07 -6.96 -11.73
CA HIS A 156 -8.35 -7.14 -10.46
C HIS A 156 -7.37 -8.33 -10.47
N VAL A 157 -7.73 -9.46 -11.09
CA VAL A 157 -6.85 -10.64 -11.19
C VAL A 157 -5.57 -10.31 -11.97
N LEU A 158 -5.68 -9.61 -13.09
CA LEU A 158 -4.52 -9.20 -13.89
C LEU A 158 -3.63 -8.25 -13.09
N ALA A 159 -4.21 -7.22 -12.47
CA ALA A 159 -3.48 -6.26 -11.66
C ALA A 159 -2.73 -6.93 -10.49
N LEU A 160 -3.40 -7.84 -9.77
CA LEU A 160 -2.80 -8.62 -8.70
C LEU A 160 -1.71 -9.57 -9.18
N ARG A 161 -1.87 -10.21 -10.35
CA ARG A 161 -0.82 -11.08 -10.94
C ARG A 161 0.43 -10.31 -11.32
N LEU A 162 0.27 -9.14 -11.94
CA LEU A 162 1.41 -8.29 -12.31
C LEU A 162 2.18 -7.84 -11.08
N LEU A 163 1.47 -7.37 -10.05
CA LEU A 163 2.10 -6.97 -8.80
C LEU A 163 2.68 -8.18 -8.04
N LEU A 164 2.03 -9.34 -8.07
CA LEU A 164 2.55 -10.59 -7.50
C LEU A 164 3.85 -11.00 -8.19
N ALA A 165 3.90 -10.96 -9.52
CA ALA A 165 5.10 -11.30 -10.28
C ALA A 165 6.27 -10.38 -9.89
N ALA A 166 6.05 -9.06 -9.88
CA ALA A 166 7.06 -8.11 -9.42
C ALA A 166 7.51 -8.38 -7.97
N THR A 167 6.56 -8.65 -7.08
CA THR A 167 6.83 -8.94 -5.66
C THR A 167 7.65 -10.22 -5.49
N VAL A 168 7.34 -11.29 -6.23
CA VAL A 168 8.11 -12.53 -6.20
C VAL A 168 9.52 -12.33 -6.73
N THR A 169 9.70 -11.56 -7.80
CA THR A 169 11.04 -11.22 -8.31
C THR A 169 11.86 -10.46 -7.27
N VAL A 170 11.27 -9.45 -6.61
CA VAL A 170 11.93 -8.69 -5.54
C VAL A 170 12.20 -9.57 -4.31
N SER A 171 11.36 -10.59 -4.07
CA SER A 171 11.56 -11.59 -3.02
C SER A 171 12.82 -12.41 -3.25
N PHE A 172 13.00 -12.92 -4.47
CA PHE A 172 14.22 -13.64 -4.85
C PHE A 172 15.46 -12.74 -4.81
N ALA A 173 15.35 -11.49 -5.29
CA ALA A 173 16.43 -10.52 -5.18
C ALA A 173 16.81 -10.26 -3.71
N SER A 174 15.82 -10.14 -2.81
CA SER A 174 16.06 -9.94 -1.38
C SER A 174 16.81 -11.11 -0.75
N ILE A 175 16.40 -12.35 -1.07
CA ILE A 175 17.07 -13.57 -0.61
C ILE A 175 18.53 -13.57 -1.09
N ALA A 176 18.76 -13.30 -2.37
CA ALA A 176 20.11 -13.24 -2.94
C ALA A 176 20.97 -12.17 -2.25
N THR A 177 20.44 -10.95 -2.05
CA THR A 177 21.15 -9.86 -1.37
C THR A 177 21.51 -10.22 0.08
N THR A 178 20.58 -10.79 0.85
CA THR A 178 20.84 -11.18 2.24
C THR A 178 21.88 -12.31 2.31
N LEU A 179 21.82 -13.30 1.42
CA LEU A 179 22.83 -14.36 1.36
C LEU A 179 24.22 -13.81 1.01
N SER A 180 24.32 -12.89 0.04
CA SER A 180 25.60 -12.30 -0.36
C SER A 180 26.20 -11.34 0.66
N THR A 181 25.39 -10.81 1.58
CA THR A 181 25.82 -9.82 2.60
C THR A 181 25.98 -10.44 3.98
N GLY A 182 26.00 -11.77 4.11
CA GLY A 182 26.18 -12.43 5.41
C GLY A 182 24.97 -12.32 6.32
N LEU A 183 23.77 -12.48 5.75
CA LEU A 183 22.48 -12.39 6.44
C LEU A 183 22.11 -10.99 6.95
N GLN A 184 22.64 -9.93 6.34
CA GLN A 184 22.22 -8.56 6.63
C GLN A 184 20.84 -8.26 5.99
N PRO A 185 20.10 -7.24 6.51
CA PRO A 185 18.82 -6.86 5.95
C PRO A 185 18.90 -6.52 4.45
N ALA A 186 18.00 -7.07 3.64
CA ALA A 186 18.02 -6.88 2.20
C ALA A 186 17.59 -5.47 1.77
N TYR A 187 18.35 -4.89 0.82
CA TYR A 187 18.02 -3.67 0.09
C TYR A 187 18.08 -3.92 -1.44
N PRO A 188 17.18 -4.78 -1.98
CA PRO A 188 17.26 -5.21 -3.37
C PRO A 188 17.09 -4.02 -4.31
N TRP A 189 18.06 -3.80 -5.20
CA TRP A 189 18.08 -2.67 -6.16
C TRP A 189 17.86 -1.29 -5.50
N GLY A 190 18.33 -1.12 -4.26
CA GLY A 190 18.16 0.13 -3.51
C GLY A 190 16.78 0.34 -2.91
N LEU A 191 15.85 -0.61 -3.07
CA LEU A 191 14.55 -0.55 -2.39
C LEU A 191 14.75 -0.75 -0.88
N HIS A 192 14.14 0.13 -0.09
CA HIS A 192 14.27 0.09 1.36
C HIS A 192 13.67 -1.19 1.96
N LYS A 193 14.34 -1.79 2.95
CA LYS A 193 13.92 -3.05 3.59
C LYS A 193 12.48 -3.03 4.11
N ASN A 194 12.04 -1.91 4.70
CA ASN A 194 10.68 -1.79 5.23
C ASN A 194 9.63 -1.74 4.12
N PHE A 195 9.97 -1.12 2.98
CA PHE A 195 9.12 -1.02 1.81
C PHE A 195 8.87 -2.42 1.22
N VAL A 196 9.94 -3.17 0.91
CA VAL A 196 9.82 -4.53 0.35
C VAL A 196 9.19 -5.51 1.34
N GLY A 197 9.54 -5.40 2.62
CA GLY A 197 8.93 -6.19 3.69
C GLY A 197 7.41 -6.00 3.75
N SER A 198 6.93 -4.74 3.68
CA SER A 198 5.48 -4.45 3.69
C SER A 198 4.76 -5.10 2.51
N LEU A 199 5.38 -5.14 1.33
CA LEU A 199 4.83 -5.81 0.15
C LEU A 199 4.79 -7.33 0.33
N PHE A 200 5.87 -7.94 0.84
CA PHE A 200 5.91 -9.37 1.13
C PHE A 200 4.84 -9.79 2.13
N ALA A 201 4.71 -9.07 3.25
CA ALA A 201 3.69 -9.36 4.25
C ALA A 201 2.27 -9.24 3.67
N THR A 202 2.00 -8.20 2.88
CA THR A 202 0.70 -7.99 2.24
C THR A 202 0.33 -9.14 1.28
N PHE A 203 1.27 -9.55 0.42
CA PHE A 203 1.03 -10.65 -0.53
C PHE A 203 1.01 -12.02 0.13
N LEU A 204 1.79 -12.21 1.19
CA LEU A 204 1.74 -13.42 2.00
C LEU A 204 0.35 -13.55 2.67
N LEU A 205 -0.21 -12.47 3.21
CA LEU A 205 -1.58 -12.46 3.71
C LEU A 205 -2.60 -12.80 2.62
N LEU A 206 -2.48 -12.25 1.41
CA LEU A 206 -3.35 -12.62 0.29
C LEU A 206 -3.21 -14.10 -0.10
N ALA A 207 -2.00 -14.64 -0.18
CA ALA A 207 -1.75 -16.04 -0.51
C ALA A 207 -2.26 -17.01 0.59
N VAL A 208 -2.20 -16.61 1.86
CA VAL A 208 -2.72 -17.40 2.98
C VAL A 208 -4.24 -17.29 3.06
N ILE A 209 -4.82 -16.10 2.96
CA ILE A 209 -6.26 -15.85 3.16
C ILE A 209 -7.08 -16.24 1.91
N HIS A 210 -6.62 -15.86 0.72
CA HIS A 210 -7.37 -16.01 -0.53
C HIS A 210 -6.51 -16.25 -1.78
N TYR A 211 -5.70 -17.32 -1.76
CA TYR A 211 -4.93 -17.75 -2.94
C TYR A 211 -5.72 -17.83 -4.27
N PRO A 212 -7.00 -18.29 -4.31
CA PRO A 212 -7.75 -18.36 -5.57
C PRO A 212 -7.93 -17.03 -6.30
N VAL A 213 -7.72 -15.88 -5.64
CA VAL A 213 -7.76 -14.55 -6.29
C VAL A 213 -6.81 -14.47 -7.48
N PHE A 214 -5.67 -15.15 -7.40
CA PHE A 214 -4.67 -15.13 -8.45
C PHE A 214 -5.04 -16.04 -9.62
N ARG A 215 -6.09 -16.86 -9.52
CA ARG A 215 -6.46 -17.90 -10.51
C ARG A 215 -5.28 -18.79 -10.92
N LEU A 216 -4.33 -19.01 -10.01
CA LEU A 216 -3.17 -19.88 -10.21
C LEU A 216 -3.51 -21.29 -9.76
N PRO A 217 -2.83 -22.32 -10.29
CA PRO A 217 -3.06 -23.69 -9.85
C PRO A 217 -2.70 -23.86 -8.37
N VAL A 218 -3.42 -24.73 -7.66
CA VAL A 218 -3.30 -24.89 -6.20
C VAL A 218 -1.90 -25.30 -5.74
N TRP A 219 -1.17 -26.05 -6.56
CA TRP A 219 0.21 -26.48 -6.28
C TRP A 219 1.19 -25.30 -6.19
N GLY A 220 0.89 -24.18 -6.85
CA GLY A 220 1.72 -22.97 -6.78
C GLY A 220 1.61 -22.24 -5.44
N ARG A 221 0.67 -22.61 -4.56
CA ARG A 221 0.44 -21.92 -3.29
C ARG A 221 1.61 -22.08 -2.33
N LEU A 222 2.11 -23.30 -2.16
CA LEU A 222 3.19 -23.57 -1.22
C LEU A 222 4.51 -22.89 -1.67
N PRO A 223 4.98 -23.04 -2.92
CA PRO A 223 6.17 -22.32 -3.40
C PRO A 223 6.04 -20.80 -3.23
N LEU A 224 4.86 -20.24 -3.51
CA LEU A 224 4.62 -18.81 -3.34
C LEU A 224 4.73 -18.37 -1.87
N VAL A 225 4.09 -19.10 -0.96
CA VAL A 225 4.15 -18.81 0.48
C VAL A 225 5.59 -18.91 0.99
N VAL A 226 6.34 -19.94 0.57
CA VAL A 226 7.76 -20.12 0.94
C VAL A 226 8.59 -18.96 0.40
N ALA A 227 8.47 -18.63 -0.88
CA ALA A 227 9.23 -17.55 -1.50
C ALA A 227 9.00 -16.21 -0.79
N LEU A 228 7.74 -15.83 -0.56
CA LEU A 228 7.39 -14.58 0.12
C LEU A 228 7.79 -14.56 1.59
N SER A 229 7.70 -15.70 2.29
CA SER A 229 8.14 -15.79 3.69
C SER A 229 9.66 -15.68 3.80
N ALA A 230 10.40 -16.32 2.90
CA ALA A 230 11.85 -16.20 2.82
C ALA A 230 12.29 -14.78 2.44
N GLY A 231 11.60 -14.12 1.51
CA GLY A 231 11.83 -12.70 1.20
C GLY A 231 11.55 -11.78 2.37
N LEU A 232 10.47 -12.01 3.12
CA LEU A 232 10.16 -11.27 4.35
C LEU A 232 11.24 -11.45 5.42
N ALA A 233 11.70 -12.68 5.62
CA ALA A 233 12.81 -12.98 6.52
C ALA A 233 14.11 -12.27 6.08
N ALA A 234 14.43 -12.29 4.78
CA ALA A 234 15.58 -11.60 4.22
C ALA A 234 15.49 -10.06 4.40
N ALA A 235 14.30 -9.48 4.24
CA ALA A 235 14.09 -8.06 4.46
C ALA A 235 14.26 -7.64 5.94
N GLN A 236 14.06 -8.55 6.90
CA GLN A 236 14.16 -8.27 8.34
C GLN A 236 13.34 -7.03 8.78
N SER A 237 12.17 -6.82 8.16
CA SER A 237 11.30 -5.67 8.42
C SER A 237 10.36 -5.96 9.59
N ARG A 238 10.64 -5.35 10.75
CA ARG A 238 9.83 -5.50 11.98
C ARG A 238 8.38 -5.04 11.78
N GLY A 239 8.16 -3.90 11.12
CA GLY A 239 6.82 -3.41 10.79
C GLY A 239 6.04 -4.39 9.90
N ALA A 240 6.73 -5.05 8.97
CA ALA A 240 6.10 -6.05 8.11
C ALA A 240 5.77 -7.34 8.86
N PHE A 241 6.59 -7.77 9.82
CA PHE A 241 6.23 -8.86 10.72
C PHE A 241 5.00 -8.52 11.57
N LEU A 242 4.86 -7.28 12.06
CA LEU A 242 3.64 -6.83 12.74
C LEU A 242 2.42 -6.85 11.82
N THR A 243 2.58 -6.47 10.54
CA THR A 243 1.53 -6.58 9.53
C THR A 243 1.05 -8.03 9.40
N LEU A 244 1.99 -8.96 9.23
CA LEU A 244 1.70 -10.38 9.10
C LEU A 244 1.03 -10.94 10.37
N LEU A 245 1.56 -10.61 11.55
CA LEU A 245 1.02 -11.00 12.85
C LEU A 245 -0.44 -10.57 12.99
N ALA A 246 -0.74 -9.29 12.73
CA ALA A 246 -2.10 -8.75 12.81
C ALA A 246 -3.06 -9.46 11.84
N GLY A 247 -2.62 -9.65 10.59
CA GLY A 247 -3.44 -10.30 9.58
C GLY A 247 -3.72 -11.77 9.89
N LEU A 248 -2.74 -12.50 10.45
CA LEU A 248 -2.93 -13.88 10.90
C LEU A 248 -3.83 -13.97 12.15
N LEU A 249 -3.74 -13.02 13.09
CA LEU A 249 -4.67 -12.93 14.22
C LEU A 249 -6.12 -12.70 13.74
N ILE A 250 -6.32 -11.80 12.77
CA ILE A 250 -7.63 -11.56 12.15
C ILE A 250 -8.15 -12.85 11.49
N LEU A 251 -7.28 -13.58 10.79
CA LEU A 251 -7.62 -14.86 10.18
C LEU A 251 -8.00 -15.92 11.23
N ALA A 252 -7.28 -15.97 12.35
CA ALA A 252 -7.53 -16.91 13.45
C ALA A 252 -8.87 -16.63 14.14
N VAL A 253 -9.15 -15.36 14.43
CA VAL A 253 -10.37 -14.91 15.14
C VAL A 253 -11.61 -14.97 14.24
N ARG A 254 -11.48 -14.68 12.94
CA ARG A 254 -12.65 -14.70 12.05
C ARG A 254 -13.28 -16.10 12.00
N ARG A 255 -14.61 -16.14 12.22
CA ARG A 255 -15.40 -17.36 12.09
C ARG A 255 -15.35 -17.87 10.65
N GLN A 256 -14.69 -19.01 10.45
CA GLN A 256 -14.70 -19.77 9.22
C GLN A 256 -15.27 -21.16 9.53
N GLY A 257 -15.94 -21.78 8.56
CA GLY A 257 -16.59 -23.09 8.75
C GLY A 257 -15.63 -24.18 9.23
N PRO A 258 -16.14 -25.32 9.74
CA PRO A 258 -15.36 -26.36 10.44
C PRO A 258 -14.18 -26.91 9.63
N ARG A 259 -14.25 -26.89 8.29
CA ARG A 259 -13.16 -27.30 7.38
C ARG A 259 -11.88 -26.46 7.43
N ARG A 260 -11.80 -25.42 8.28
CA ARG A 260 -10.63 -24.53 8.39
C ARG A 260 -9.97 -24.49 9.77
N LEU A 261 -10.33 -25.41 10.67
CA LEU A 261 -9.63 -25.65 11.95
C LEU A 261 -8.09 -25.83 11.81
N PRO A 262 -7.55 -26.63 10.87
CA PRO A 262 -6.08 -26.77 10.75
C PRO A 262 -5.41 -25.46 10.30
N VAL A 263 -6.08 -24.64 9.49
CA VAL A 263 -5.57 -23.33 9.07
C VAL A 263 -5.48 -22.37 10.27
N ARG A 264 -6.41 -22.47 11.23
CA ARG A 264 -6.35 -21.68 12.48
C ARG A 264 -5.22 -22.12 13.38
N GLY A 265 -5.05 -23.44 13.59
CA GLY A 265 -3.93 -23.96 14.37
C GLY A 265 -2.59 -23.52 13.79
N ALA A 266 -2.42 -23.63 12.47
CA ALA A 266 -1.23 -23.14 11.77
C ALA A 266 -1.06 -21.61 11.91
N ALA A 267 -2.15 -20.83 11.82
CA ALA A 267 -2.09 -19.38 12.01
C ALA A 267 -1.67 -19.00 13.44
N VAL A 268 -2.18 -19.68 14.47
CA VAL A 268 -1.79 -19.47 15.87
C VAL A 268 -0.31 -19.81 16.08
N LEU A 269 0.15 -20.96 15.56
CA LEU A 269 1.56 -21.33 15.64
C LEU A 269 2.47 -20.32 14.93
N ALA A 270 2.06 -19.85 13.74
CA ALA A 270 2.77 -18.81 13.01
C ALA A 270 2.80 -17.49 13.78
N VAL A 271 1.69 -17.10 14.41
CA VAL A 271 1.61 -15.92 15.29
C VAL A 271 2.61 -16.04 16.44
N CYS A 272 2.66 -17.17 17.14
CA CYS A 272 3.63 -17.41 18.21
C CYS A 272 5.07 -17.35 17.70
N GLY A 273 5.37 -17.97 16.56
CA GLY A 273 6.70 -17.95 15.96
C GLY A 273 7.14 -16.54 15.54
N ILE A 274 6.27 -15.77 14.90
CA ILE A 274 6.55 -14.38 14.51
C ILE A 274 6.76 -13.50 15.74
N ALA A 275 5.93 -13.65 16.77
CA ALA A 275 6.08 -12.90 18.01
C ALA A 275 7.43 -13.20 18.68
N ALA A 276 7.84 -14.48 18.74
CA ALA A 276 9.14 -14.88 19.26
C ALA A 276 10.30 -14.27 18.46
N LEU A 277 10.22 -14.28 17.12
CA LEU A 277 11.24 -13.66 16.25
C LEU A 277 11.36 -12.15 16.48
N ILE A 278 10.23 -11.45 16.66
CA ILE A 278 10.23 -10.01 16.98
C ILE A 278 10.92 -9.79 18.33
N ILE A 279 10.58 -10.58 19.36
CA ILE A 279 11.16 -10.46 20.70
C ILE A 279 12.68 -10.66 20.66
N VAL A 280 13.15 -11.74 20.04
CA VAL A 280 14.58 -12.04 19.90
C VAL A 280 15.30 -10.93 19.13
N SER A 281 14.71 -10.44 18.03
CA SER A 281 15.29 -9.34 17.25
C SER A 281 15.44 -8.05 18.08
N VAL A 282 14.46 -7.72 18.92
CA VAL A 282 14.53 -6.55 19.81
C VAL A 282 15.57 -6.76 20.91
N GLN A 283 15.60 -7.94 21.52
CA GLN A 283 16.57 -8.28 22.57
C GLN A 283 18.01 -8.16 22.06
N ASN A 284 18.30 -8.68 20.87
CA ASN A 284 19.63 -8.59 20.28
C ASN A 284 20.06 -7.13 20.06
N GLN A 285 19.17 -6.26 19.59
CA GLN A 285 19.48 -4.83 19.42
C GLN A 285 19.72 -4.11 20.74
N LEU A 286 18.95 -4.47 21.79
CA LEU A 286 19.16 -3.90 23.12
C LEU A 286 20.49 -4.36 23.72
N GLN A 287 20.88 -5.61 23.52
CA GLN A 287 22.18 -6.14 23.96
C GLN A 287 23.33 -5.44 23.23
N GLU A 288 23.25 -5.31 21.90
CA GLU A 288 24.27 -4.62 21.10
C GLU A 288 24.48 -3.17 21.56
N ARG A 289 23.41 -2.47 21.95
CA ARG A 289 23.49 -1.12 22.53
C ARG A 289 24.26 -1.07 23.84
N VAL A 290 23.98 -2.02 24.74
CA VAL A 290 24.65 -2.10 26.05
C VAL A 290 26.13 -2.42 25.88
N GLU A 291 26.47 -3.32 24.95
CA GLU A 291 27.84 -3.77 24.72
C GLU A 291 28.70 -2.74 23.98
N THR A 292 28.16 -2.05 22.98
CA THR A 292 28.94 -1.14 22.13
C THR A 292 28.94 0.31 22.61
N GLY A 293 28.05 0.68 23.55
CA GLY A 293 27.87 2.07 24.00
C GLY A 293 27.48 3.03 22.86
N ASN A 294 27.06 2.49 21.71
CA ASN A 294 26.95 3.25 20.48
C ASN A 294 25.60 3.99 20.41
N LEU A 295 25.57 5.21 20.93
CA LEU A 295 24.40 6.10 20.95
C LEU A 295 23.94 6.54 19.54
N GLN A 296 24.69 6.22 18.48
CA GLN A 296 24.36 6.53 17.08
C GLN A 296 23.56 5.42 16.36
N ASP A 297 23.15 4.36 17.06
CA ASP A 297 22.30 3.32 16.45
C ASP A 297 20.89 3.84 16.12
N SER A 298 20.31 3.28 15.05
CA SER A 298 19.00 3.59 14.47
C SER A 298 17.84 3.70 15.46
N LEU A 299 17.86 2.94 16.55
CA LEU A 299 16.84 3.00 17.60
C LEU A 299 16.94 4.29 18.46
N ALA A 300 18.14 4.86 18.65
CA ALA A 300 18.36 6.05 19.48
C ALA A 300 18.01 7.30 18.69
N GLN A 301 18.35 7.31 17.39
CA GLN A 301 17.86 8.32 16.46
C GLN A 301 16.32 8.32 16.41
N ARG A 302 15.69 7.14 16.36
CA ARG A 302 14.22 7.03 16.41
C ARG A 302 13.65 7.57 17.71
N GLU A 303 14.20 7.17 18.86
CA GLU A 303 13.76 7.65 20.17
C GLU A 303 13.88 9.18 20.28
N GLN A 304 14.97 9.76 19.79
CA GLN A 304 15.17 11.19 19.74
C GLN A 304 14.12 11.89 18.85
N VAL A 305 13.88 11.38 17.64
CA VAL A 305 12.86 11.93 16.72
C VAL A 305 11.46 11.82 17.33
N GLU A 306 11.11 10.69 17.94
CA GLU A 306 9.81 10.48 18.58
C GLU A 306 9.61 11.41 19.79
N THR A 307 10.64 11.58 20.62
CA THR A 307 10.60 12.49 21.78
C THR A 307 10.43 13.94 21.30
N ALA A 308 11.25 14.39 20.34
CA ALA A 308 11.16 15.74 19.79
C ALA A 308 9.81 16.01 19.09
N THR A 309 9.26 15.01 18.39
CA THR A 309 7.94 15.08 17.76
C THR A 309 6.83 15.21 18.80
N PHE A 310 6.92 14.44 19.88
CA PHE A 310 5.94 14.49 20.96
C PHE A 310 5.98 15.82 21.70
N ASP A 311 7.18 16.36 21.95
CA ASP A 311 7.37 17.69 22.55
C ASP A 311 6.76 18.78 21.68
N LEU A 312 6.98 18.71 20.37
CA LEU A 312 6.39 19.63 19.40
C LEU A 312 4.86 19.60 19.42
N TRP A 313 4.28 18.40 19.55
CA TRP A 313 2.84 18.26 19.75
C TRP A 313 2.37 18.86 21.07
N ARG A 314 3.08 18.62 22.19
CA ARG A 314 2.68 19.17 23.50
C ARG A 314 2.58 20.70 23.49
N GLU A 315 3.47 21.35 22.74
CA GLU A 315 3.44 22.80 22.54
C GLU A 315 2.30 23.27 21.62
N ASN A 316 1.84 22.41 20.70
CA ASN A 316 0.86 22.74 19.64
C ASN A 316 -0.32 21.74 19.60
N TRP A 317 -0.86 21.40 20.76
CA TRP A 317 -1.66 20.17 20.94
C TRP A 317 -3.00 20.13 20.19
N VAL A 318 -3.61 21.29 19.91
CA VAL A 318 -4.96 21.36 19.30
C VAL A 318 -4.92 21.05 17.81
N VAL A 319 -4.09 21.78 17.06
CA VAL A 319 -4.06 21.79 15.59
C VAL A 319 -2.75 21.29 14.99
N GLY A 320 -1.74 21.01 15.82
CA GLY A 320 -0.42 20.60 15.37
C GLY A 320 0.40 21.77 14.81
N VAL A 321 1.47 21.45 14.09
CA VAL A 321 2.39 22.42 13.47
C VAL A 321 2.34 22.42 11.94
N GLY A 322 1.39 21.68 11.35
CA GLY A 322 1.21 21.56 9.91
C GLY A 322 1.68 20.23 9.33
N LEU A 323 1.12 19.89 8.17
CA LEU A 323 1.40 18.63 7.49
C LEU A 323 2.82 18.61 6.95
N LYS A 324 3.50 17.46 7.07
CA LYS A 324 4.90 17.28 6.66
C LYS A 324 5.83 18.36 7.24
N TYR A 325 5.59 18.78 8.50
CA TYR A 325 6.41 19.79 9.17
C TYR A 325 7.90 19.43 9.17
N PHE A 326 8.22 18.13 9.24
CA PHE A 326 9.58 17.61 9.27
C PHE A 326 10.38 17.85 7.97
N THR A 327 9.74 18.26 6.87
CA THR A 327 10.44 18.67 5.63
C THR A 327 10.66 20.19 5.53
N THR A 328 10.30 20.97 6.56
CA THR A 328 10.52 22.42 6.59
C THR A 328 11.94 22.81 7.00
N GLY A 329 12.62 21.97 7.77
CA GLY A 329 13.89 22.32 8.40
C GLY A 329 13.74 23.16 9.68
N ALA A 330 12.52 23.52 10.09
CA ALA A 330 12.29 24.47 11.17
C ALA A 330 12.37 23.87 12.60
N PHE A 331 12.40 22.54 12.76
CA PHE A 331 12.15 21.88 14.04
C PHE A 331 13.30 21.00 14.54
N GLY A 332 14.55 21.31 14.15
CA GLY A 332 15.76 20.65 14.65
C GLY A 332 15.71 19.12 14.55
N ALA A 333 15.75 18.44 15.69
CA ALA A 333 15.70 16.97 15.77
C ALA A 333 14.40 16.37 15.22
N ALA A 334 13.30 17.13 15.17
CA ALA A 334 12.03 16.72 14.58
C ALA A 334 11.97 16.95 13.05
N ASN A 335 13.06 17.36 12.40
CA ASN A 335 13.16 17.47 10.93
C ASN A 335 13.32 16.11 10.22
N GLN A 336 12.82 15.04 10.83
CA GLN A 336 12.76 13.71 10.26
C GLN A 336 11.36 13.16 10.47
N ALA A 337 10.88 12.36 9.52
CA ALA A 337 9.56 11.76 9.62
C ALA A 337 9.53 10.80 10.83
N PRO A 338 8.61 10.99 11.79
CA PRO A 338 8.42 10.05 12.89
C PRO A 338 7.99 8.68 12.36
N ASN A 339 8.39 7.63 13.07
CA ASN A 339 8.07 6.25 12.73
C ASN A 339 6.78 5.78 13.42
N ASN A 340 6.19 6.56 14.31
CA ASN A 340 4.88 6.33 14.88
C ASN A 340 3.81 7.23 14.25
N VAL A 341 2.84 6.65 13.56
CA VAL A 341 1.76 7.39 12.87
C VAL A 341 0.87 8.20 13.80
N LEU A 342 0.69 7.79 15.06
CA LEU A 342 -0.07 8.59 16.01
C LEU A 342 0.74 9.81 16.41
N ASN A 343 2.04 9.67 16.66
CA ASN A 343 2.91 10.80 16.93
C ASN A 343 3.02 11.73 15.72
N GLU A 344 3.14 11.17 14.50
CA GLU A 344 3.07 11.92 13.24
C GLU A 344 1.76 12.73 13.15
N SER A 345 0.61 12.07 13.35
CA SER A 345 -0.70 12.71 13.25
C SER A 345 -0.90 13.79 14.31
N MET A 346 -0.43 13.55 15.54
CA MET A 346 -0.52 14.49 16.65
C MET A 346 0.34 15.73 16.39
N ALA A 347 1.60 15.57 15.98
CA ALA A 347 2.46 16.71 15.66
C ALA A 347 1.97 17.45 14.41
N GLU A 348 1.54 16.75 13.37
CA GLU A 348 1.08 17.39 12.14
C GLU A 348 -0.26 18.13 12.31
N THR A 349 -1.24 17.51 12.98
CA THR A 349 -2.64 17.94 12.94
C THR A 349 -3.31 18.10 14.30
N GLY A 350 -2.55 17.90 15.38
CA GLY A 350 -3.05 17.96 16.75
C GLY A 350 -4.07 16.89 17.06
N VAL A 351 -4.77 17.06 18.18
CA VAL A 351 -5.84 16.14 18.61
C VAL A 351 -7.00 16.11 17.61
N VAL A 352 -7.29 17.22 16.93
CA VAL A 352 -8.42 17.34 16.00
C VAL A 352 -8.23 16.45 14.77
N GLY A 353 -7.10 16.59 14.07
CA GLY A 353 -6.83 15.74 12.90
C GLY A 353 -6.53 14.29 13.27
N THR A 354 -5.90 14.05 14.44
CA THR A 354 -5.68 12.69 14.98
C THR A 354 -7.00 11.98 15.26
N ALA A 355 -8.00 12.66 15.85
CA ALA A 355 -9.33 12.10 16.01
C ALA A 355 -9.96 11.73 14.66
N GLY A 356 -9.79 12.59 13.64
CA GLY A 356 -10.20 12.27 12.27
C GLY A 356 -9.52 11.03 11.70
N PHE A 357 -8.20 10.88 11.92
CA PHE A 357 -7.46 9.70 11.48
C PHE A 357 -7.99 8.43 12.15
N LEU A 358 -8.24 8.46 13.46
CA LEU A 358 -8.84 7.34 14.19
C LEU A 358 -10.24 7.00 13.69
N ILE A 359 -11.07 8.00 13.36
CA ILE A 359 -12.40 7.80 12.74
C ILE A 359 -12.27 7.09 11.39
N LEU A 360 -11.31 7.50 10.53
CA LEU A 360 -11.04 6.83 9.27
C LEU A 360 -10.68 5.35 9.49
N GLN A 361 -9.76 5.06 10.41
CA GLN A 361 -9.37 3.68 10.71
C GLN A 361 -10.56 2.86 11.24
N ALA A 362 -11.33 3.41 12.18
CA ALA A 362 -12.50 2.75 12.73
C ALA A 362 -13.56 2.48 11.64
N ALA A 363 -13.85 3.46 10.78
CA ALA A 363 -14.79 3.30 9.67
C ALA A 363 -14.35 2.22 8.69
N ALA A 364 -13.05 2.17 8.36
CA ALA A 364 -12.47 1.13 7.50
C ALA A 364 -12.59 -0.27 8.11
N VAL A 365 -12.21 -0.41 9.39
CA VAL A 365 -12.32 -1.66 10.14
C VAL A 365 -13.78 -2.10 10.21
N LEU A 366 -14.72 -1.23 10.58
CA LEU A 366 -16.14 -1.56 10.66
C LEU A 366 -16.72 -1.96 9.29
N ALA A 367 -16.35 -1.24 8.23
CA ALA A 367 -16.79 -1.55 6.87
C ALA A 367 -16.33 -2.94 6.41
N LEU A 368 -15.06 -3.30 6.67
CA LEU A 368 -14.47 -4.56 6.23
C LEU A 368 -14.82 -5.72 7.17
N ALA A 369 -14.87 -5.49 8.49
CA ALA A 369 -15.20 -6.47 9.52
C ALA A 369 -16.60 -7.07 9.31
N ARG A 370 -17.54 -6.28 8.80
CA ARG A 370 -18.90 -6.73 8.44
C ARG A 370 -18.94 -7.56 7.15
N GLY A 371 -17.88 -7.57 6.35
CA GLY A 371 -17.79 -8.34 5.10
C GLY A 371 -17.44 -9.81 5.31
N SER A 372 -18.18 -10.72 4.68
CA SER A 372 -17.99 -12.18 4.87
C SER A 372 -17.00 -12.81 3.88
N GLY A 373 -16.71 -12.14 2.77
CA GLY A 373 -15.82 -12.65 1.71
C GLY A 373 -14.34 -12.78 2.12
N PRO A 374 -13.57 -13.69 1.46
CA PRO A 374 -12.13 -13.80 1.63
C PRO A 374 -11.37 -12.51 1.30
N LEU A 375 -11.75 -11.76 0.24
CA LEU A 375 -11.11 -10.47 -0.06
C LEU A 375 -11.44 -9.40 0.97
N ALA A 376 -12.64 -9.40 1.56
CA ALA A 376 -12.95 -8.51 2.67
C ALA A 376 -12.09 -8.83 3.91
N THR A 377 -11.83 -10.12 4.15
CA THR A 377 -10.90 -10.57 5.22
C THR A 377 -9.48 -10.11 4.92
N ALA A 378 -9.01 -10.28 3.69
CA ALA A 378 -7.68 -9.85 3.29
C ALA A 378 -7.53 -8.32 3.37
N GLY A 379 -8.53 -7.56 2.93
CA GLY A 379 -8.57 -6.11 3.06
C GLY A 379 -8.51 -5.67 4.51
N LEU A 380 -9.29 -6.29 5.40
CA LEU A 380 -9.23 -6.01 6.85
C LEU A 380 -7.83 -6.30 7.41
N ALA A 381 -7.27 -7.47 7.09
CA ALA A 381 -5.93 -7.87 7.51
C ALA A 381 -4.86 -6.88 7.04
N CYS A 382 -4.93 -6.42 5.79
CA CYS A 382 -3.97 -5.47 5.23
C CYS A 382 -4.11 -4.06 5.85
N VAL A 383 -5.34 -3.57 6.06
CA VAL A 383 -5.56 -2.23 6.65
C VAL A 383 -5.11 -2.20 8.11
N VAL A 384 -5.52 -3.18 8.92
CA VAL A 384 -5.10 -3.27 10.32
C VAL A 384 -3.60 -3.53 10.42
N GLY A 385 -3.07 -4.42 9.59
CA GLY A 385 -1.64 -4.69 9.53
C GLY A 385 -0.84 -3.44 9.17
N ARG A 386 -1.30 -2.62 8.20
CA ARG A 386 -0.67 -1.35 7.85
C ARG A 386 -0.70 -0.33 8.98
N LEU A 387 -1.80 -0.28 9.75
CA LEU A 387 -1.88 0.58 10.93
C LEU A 387 -0.85 0.18 12.00
N LEU A 388 -0.65 -1.11 12.24
CA LEU A 388 0.38 -1.59 13.17
C LEU A 388 1.80 -1.39 12.64
N HIS A 389 2.03 -1.62 11.34
CA HIS A 389 3.29 -1.29 10.68
C HIS A 389 3.62 0.19 10.88
N GLY A 390 2.64 1.06 10.69
CA GLY A 390 2.76 2.50 10.89
C GLY A 390 3.07 2.95 12.31
N GLN A 391 3.01 2.08 13.32
CA GLN A 391 3.45 2.41 14.67
C GLN A 391 4.97 2.36 14.82
N VAL A 392 5.68 1.73 13.86
CA VAL A 392 7.13 1.48 13.92
C VAL A 392 7.86 1.86 12.62
N ASP A 393 7.16 2.47 11.68
CA ASP A 393 7.66 2.94 10.39
C ASP A 393 6.75 4.03 9.81
N ILE A 394 7.23 4.76 8.80
CA ILE A 394 6.50 5.88 8.20
C ILE A 394 5.20 5.39 7.56
N TYR A 395 4.06 5.98 7.95
CA TYR A 395 2.74 5.56 7.52
C TYR A 395 2.31 6.15 6.17
N TRP A 396 2.53 7.45 5.98
CA TRP A 396 2.19 8.14 4.73
C TRP A 396 3.34 8.05 3.72
N SER A 397 3.70 6.82 3.35
CA SER A 397 4.74 6.54 2.35
C SER A 397 4.13 6.11 1.02
N ALA A 398 4.69 6.66 -0.06
CA ALA A 398 4.31 6.34 -1.43
C ALA A 398 4.43 4.82 -1.70
N GLY A 399 3.56 4.31 -2.56
CA GLY A 399 3.46 2.89 -2.90
C GLY A 399 2.84 2.01 -1.80
N THR A 400 3.42 1.96 -0.59
CA THR A 400 2.99 1.00 0.45
C THR A 400 1.72 1.42 1.19
N ALA A 401 1.46 2.72 1.35
CA ALA A 401 0.23 3.18 1.98
C ALA A 401 -1.01 2.86 1.14
N ALA A 402 -0.91 2.97 -0.19
CA ALA A 402 -2.02 2.78 -1.13
C ALA A 402 -2.51 1.32 -1.24
N LEU A 403 -1.59 0.35 -1.13
CA LEU A 403 -1.88 -1.06 -1.43
C LEU A 403 -2.94 -1.69 -0.49
N PRO A 404 -2.87 -1.52 0.85
CA PRO A 404 -3.92 -1.98 1.76
C PRO A 404 -5.31 -1.44 1.43
N TRP A 405 -5.39 -0.15 1.08
CA TRP A 405 -6.65 0.51 0.70
C TRP A 405 -7.19 0.00 -0.64
N LEU A 406 -6.31 -0.31 -1.58
CA LEU A 406 -6.68 -0.95 -2.85
C LEU A 406 -7.27 -2.34 -2.63
N ILE A 407 -6.65 -3.16 -1.76
CA ILE A 407 -7.16 -4.49 -1.39
C ILE A 407 -8.48 -4.37 -0.61
N ALA A 408 -8.63 -3.36 0.26
CA ALA A 408 -9.92 -3.05 0.89
C ALA A 408 -11.00 -2.75 -0.16
N GLY A 409 -10.68 -1.95 -1.19
CA GLY A 409 -11.55 -1.70 -2.32
C GLY A 409 -11.97 -2.98 -3.05
N PHE A 410 -11.05 -3.93 -3.24
CA PHE A 410 -11.38 -5.25 -3.80
C PHE A 410 -12.41 -5.99 -2.95
N GLY A 411 -12.17 -6.07 -1.63
CA GLY A 411 -13.06 -6.76 -0.69
C GLY A 411 -14.46 -6.15 -0.62
N LEU A 412 -14.56 -4.82 -0.64
CA LEU A 412 -15.83 -4.09 -0.59
C LEU A 412 -16.68 -4.27 -1.87
N ALA A 413 -16.04 -4.53 -3.01
CA ALA A 413 -16.72 -4.74 -4.29
C ALA A 413 -17.12 -6.20 -4.54
N GLU A 414 -16.29 -7.17 -4.14
CA GLU A 414 -16.56 -8.60 -4.34
C GLU A 414 -17.83 -9.05 -3.61
N GLU A 415 -18.00 -8.62 -2.35
CA GLU A 415 -19.16 -8.98 -1.54
C GLU A 415 -20.48 -8.64 -2.25
N ARG A 416 -20.55 -7.47 -2.90
CA ARG A 416 -21.77 -7.06 -3.60
C ARG A 416 -22.07 -7.94 -4.81
N ARG A 417 -21.05 -8.43 -5.52
CA ARG A 417 -21.25 -9.40 -6.61
C ARG A 417 -21.80 -10.72 -6.07
N ARG A 418 -21.29 -11.17 -4.92
CA ARG A 418 -21.77 -12.40 -4.28
C ARG A 418 -23.23 -12.29 -3.84
N ILE A 419 -23.61 -11.19 -3.20
CA ILE A 419 -25.01 -10.94 -2.77
C ILE A 419 -25.95 -10.88 -3.98
N ALA A 420 -25.55 -10.17 -5.06
CA ALA A 420 -26.35 -10.07 -6.27
C ALA A 420 -26.53 -11.43 -6.98
N GLY A 421 -25.46 -12.23 -7.07
CA GLY A 421 -25.52 -13.55 -7.71
C GLY A 421 -26.37 -14.57 -6.94
N VAL A 422 -26.43 -14.50 -5.61
CA VAL A 422 -27.32 -15.35 -4.80
C VAL A 422 -28.79 -14.99 -5.02
N ALA A 423 -29.12 -13.69 -5.08
CA ALA A 423 -30.49 -13.22 -5.33
C ALA A 423 -31.00 -13.64 -6.73
N GLU A 424 -30.15 -13.60 -7.76
CA GLU A 424 -30.50 -14.09 -9.10
C GLU A 424 -30.75 -15.60 -9.13
N GLN A 425 -29.94 -16.40 -8.42
CA GLN A 425 -30.12 -17.85 -8.33
C GLN A 425 -31.42 -18.26 -7.60
N GLU A 426 -31.78 -17.57 -6.52
CA GLU A 426 -33.04 -17.80 -5.79
C GLU A 426 -34.28 -17.43 -6.62
N THR A 427 -34.16 -16.46 -7.52
CA THR A 427 -35.25 -16.07 -8.43
C THR A 427 -35.48 -17.14 -9.50
N HIS A 428 -34.40 -17.73 -10.04
CA HIS A 428 -34.49 -18.81 -11.02
C HIS A 428 -34.92 -20.17 -10.46
N THR A 429 -34.86 -20.38 -9.15
CA THR A 429 -35.34 -21.63 -8.50
C THR A 429 -36.81 -21.55 -8.06
N ARG A 430 -37.42 -20.36 -8.11
CA ARG A 430 -38.84 -20.13 -7.76
C ARG A 430 -39.77 -20.00 -8.97
N VAL A 431 -39.23 -20.08 -10.18
CA VAL A 431 -39.95 -20.18 -11.46
C VAL A 431 -39.80 -21.61 -11.95
#